data_AF-R8B944-F1
#
_entry.id   AF-R8B944-F1
#
_cell.length_a   1.000
_cell.length_b   1.000
_cell.length_c   1.000
_cell.angle_alpha   90.00
_cell.angle_beta   90.00
_cell.angle_gamma   90.00
#
_symmetry.space_group_name_H-M   'P 1'
#
loop_
_entity.id
_entity.type
_entity.pdbx_description
1 polymer ?
#
loop_
_entity_poly.entity_id
_entity_poly.type
_entity_poly.pdbx_seq_one_letter_code
_entity_poly.pdbx_strand_id
1 'polypeptide(L)'
;MVLRRLTPDKADFVFINDREDYNGRLFDFNSPLDLSDPSLFESLNESISIHPILFGDVVLADIVEPNDAVAGLDLPSDQSHIDRLVEFYFAHSHTLYPIVHRSEFLQSLRHMREHPQDPKVNSPLCLFRIWMVLAIGSTAYSSVSLAEESESRVYYNKALEYLEQAMSYGEMAALEVIMLQVSYSFFNQLGPNTWFLVGVAARLALGMGLHTSSTYVGMPVDMEQRRKRIFWSIYMMDR
;
A
#
# COMPACT_ATOMS: atom_id res chain seq x y z
N MET A 1 19.70 -38.64 43.55
CA MET A 1 20.27 -37.84 42.43
C MET A 1 19.56 -36.51 42.44
N VAL A 2 20.25 -35.45 42.86
CA VAL A 2 19.66 -34.13 43.19
C VAL A 2 19.83 -33.21 41.98
N LEU A 3 18.71 -32.77 41.39
CA LEU A 3 18.69 -31.75 40.33
C LEU A 3 18.73 -30.36 40.98
N ARG A 4 19.92 -29.75 41.00
CA ARG A 4 20.13 -28.35 41.36
C ARG A 4 19.51 -27.46 40.27
N ARG A 5 18.58 -26.59 40.66
CA ARG A 5 18.11 -25.49 39.80
C ARG A 5 19.24 -24.47 39.66
N LEU A 6 19.69 -24.23 38.43
CA LEU A 6 20.57 -23.11 38.09
C LEU A 6 19.75 -21.82 38.18
N THR A 7 20.18 -20.89 39.04
CA THR A 7 19.66 -19.52 39.11
C THR A 7 20.07 -18.76 37.85
N PRO A 8 19.17 -18.00 37.20
CA PRO A 8 19.57 -17.10 36.13
C PRO A 8 20.26 -15.88 36.74
N ASP A 9 21.46 -15.61 36.24
CA ASP A 9 22.32 -14.51 36.63
C ASP A 9 21.69 -13.17 36.25
N LYS A 10 21.87 -12.17 37.12
CA LYS A 10 21.37 -10.81 36.94
C LYS A 10 22.29 -10.07 35.98
N ALA A 11 21.86 -9.87 34.76
CA ALA A 11 22.37 -8.76 33.94
C ALA A 11 21.48 -7.55 34.22
N ASP A 12 21.95 -6.66 35.10
CA ASP A 12 21.33 -5.37 35.36
C ASP A 12 21.38 -4.52 34.08
N PHE A 13 20.22 -4.09 33.58
CA PHE A 13 20.13 -3.08 32.52
C PHE A 13 20.52 -1.73 33.11
N VAL A 14 21.73 -1.25 32.81
CA VAL A 14 22.16 0.11 33.12
C VAL A 14 21.69 1.03 32.00
N PHE A 15 20.66 1.83 32.27
CA PHE A 15 20.24 2.90 31.37
C PHE A 15 21.13 4.13 31.60
N ILE A 16 21.89 4.52 30.56
CA ILE A 16 22.60 5.79 30.52
C ILE A 16 21.56 6.87 30.21
N ASN A 17 21.32 7.75 31.17
CA ASN A 17 20.52 8.95 30.97
C ASN A 17 21.37 10.01 30.25
N ASP A 18 21.33 10.03 28.92
CA ASP A 18 21.66 11.24 28.18
C ASP A 18 20.42 12.14 28.15
N ARG A 19 20.46 13.12 29.06
CA ARG A 19 19.48 14.19 29.18
C ARG A 19 19.82 15.23 28.13
N GLU A 20 19.20 15.14 26.96
CA GLU A 20 19.11 16.27 26.04
C GLU A 20 17.76 16.97 26.21
N ASP A 21 17.83 18.22 26.66
CA ASP A 21 16.71 19.11 26.91
C ASP A 21 15.97 19.43 25.60
N TYR A 22 14.89 18.70 25.32
CA TYR A 22 13.83 19.16 24.43
C TYR A 22 12.69 19.74 25.26
N ASN A 23 12.55 21.07 25.21
CA ASN A 23 11.38 21.82 25.72
C ASN A 23 10.15 21.58 24.81
N GLY A 24 9.69 20.34 24.73
CA GLY A 24 8.38 19.97 24.22
C GLY A 24 7.59 19.36 25.38
N ARG A 25 6.42 19.90 25.71
CA ARG A 25 5.51 19.27 26.68
C ARG A 25 5.16 17.87 26.18
N LEU A 26 5.80 16.86 26.75
CA LEU A 26 5.44 15.46 26.56
C LEU A 26 4.11 15.24 27.30
N PHE A 27 3.06 14.85 26.58
CA PHE A 27 1.76 14.56 27.18
C PHE A 27 1.87 13.33 28.10
N ASP A 28 1.55 13.51 29.39
CA ASP A 28 1.58 12.45 30.39
C ASP A 28 0.30 11.61 30.28
N PHE A 29 0.40 10.46 29.61
CA PHE A 29 -0.71 9.52 29.40
C PHE A 29 -1.21 8.82 30.69
N ASN A 30 -0.67 9.16 31.87
CA ASN A 30 -1.04 8.51 33.13
C ASN A 30 -2.19 9.19 33.88
N SER A 31 -2.77 10.28 33.37
CA SER A 31 -3.90 10.96 34.02
C SER A 31 -5.24 10.62 33.33
N PRO A 32 -6.21 9.98 34.02
CA PRO A 32 -7.50 9.60 33.43
C PRO A 32 -8.45 10.76 33.13
N LEU A 33 -8.06 12.00 33.42
CA LEU A 33 -8.97 13.16 33.40
C LEU A 33 -8.87 14.05 32.15
N ASP A 34 -7.88 13.85 31.27
CA ASP A 34 -7.69 14.72 30.08
C ASP A 34 -8.30 14.14 28.79
N LEU A 35 -8.76 12.89 28.76
CA LEU A 35 -9.29 12.24 27.54
C LEU A 35 -10.67 12.74 27.07
N SER A 36 -11.21 13.78 27.70
CA SER A 36 -12.55 14.30 27.42
C SER A 36 -12.58 15.72 26.85
N ASP A 37 -11.41 16.31 26.57
CA ASP A 37 -11.31 17.64 25.97
C ASP A 37 -11.44 17.59 24.43
N PRO A 38 -12.48 18.21 23.83
CA PRO A 38 -12.66 18.23 22.37
C PRO A 38 -11.55 18.97 21.60
N SER A 39 -10.75 19.82 22.27
CA SER A 39 -9.60 20.50 21.66
C SER A 39 -8.40 19.56 21.37
N LEU A 40 -8.37 18.38 22.01
CA LEU A 40 -7.41 17.32 21.68
C LEU A 40 -7.64 16.75 20.28
N PHE A 41 -8.89 16.62 19.85
CA PHE A 41 -9.21 16.09 18.52
C PHE A 41 -8.90 17.10 17.41
N GLU A 42 -9.12 18.40 17.65
CA GLU A 42 -8.73 19.46 16.70
C GLU A 42 -7.22 19.57 16.56
N SER A 43 -6.46 19.50 17.66
CA SER A 43 -4.99 19.55 17.61
C SER A 43 -4.37 18.30 16.95
N LEU A 44 -4.94 17.11 17.16
CA LEU A 44 -4.56 15.90 16.42
C LEU A 44 -4.85 16.05 14.92
N ASN A 45 -5.99 16.63 14.55
CA ASN A 45 -6.36 16.82 13.15
C ASN A 45 -5.41 17.79 12.43
N GLU A 46 -4.90 18.84 13.10
CA GLU A 46 -3.89 19.74 12.51
C GLU A 46 -2.47 19.15 12.53
N SER A 47 -2.13 18.29 13.49
CA SER A 47 -0.82 17.64 13.58
C SER A 47 -0.69 16.35 12.77
N ILE A 48 -1.79 15.83 12.20
CA ILE A 48 -1.78 14.83 11.11
C ILE A 48 -1.63 15.53 9.75
N SER A 49 -0.80 16.58 9.66
CA SER A 49 -0.11 16.80 8.39
C SER A 49 0.84 15.64 8.21
N ILE A 50 0.43 14.66 7.40
CA ILE A 50 1.19 13.46 7.07
C ILE A 50 2.49 13.89 6.40
N HIS A 51 3.52 14.20 7.19
CA HIS A 51 4.88 14.27 6.70
C HIS A 51 5.29 12.86 6.24
N PRO A 52 5.98 12.71 5.10
CA PRO A 52 6.31 11.42 4.48
C PRO A 52 7.10 10.44 5.36
N ILE A 53 7.57 10.89 6.53
CA ILE A 53 8.60 10.26 7.35
C ILE A 53 8.05 9.10 8.20
N LEU A 54 6.73 9.01 8.42
CA LEU A 54 6.16 7.95 9.28
C LEU A 54 6.08 6.57 8.60
N PHE A 55 6.16 6.49 7.27
CA PHE A 55 5.96 5.24 6.53
C PHE A 55 7.01 4.96 5.44
N GLY A 56 7.78 5.95 5.00
CA GLY A 56 8.72 5.79 3.87
C GLY A 56 9.82 4.75 4.09
N ASP A 57 10.50 4.81 5.24
CA ASP A 57 11.70 3.97 5.47
C ASP A 57 11.37 2.51 5.80
N VAL A 58 10.23 2.26 6.47
CA VAL A 58 9.82 0.90 6.86
C VAL A 58 9.24 0.11 5.69
N VAL A 59 8.70 0.79 4.67
CA VAL A 59 8.18 0.15 3.46
C VAL A 59 9.30 -0.24 2.49
N LEU A 60 10.42 0.50 2.45
CA LEU A 60 11.43 0.35 1.38
C LEU A 60 12.56 -0.64 1.70
N ALA A 61 12.97 -0.77 2.97
CA ALA A 61 14.23 -1.42 3.33
C ALA A 61 14.29 -2.93 3.06
N ASP A 62 13.15 -3.63 3.08
CA ASP A 62 13.10 -5.10 2.90
C ASP A 62 12.70 -5.55 1.48
N ILE A 63 12.42 -4.62 0.55
CA ILE A 63 11.79 -4.97 -0.74
C ILE A 63 12.76 -4.86 -1.94
N VAL A 64 13.79 -4.01 -1.87
CA VAL A 64 14.60 -3.68 -3.04
C VAL A 64 15.97 -4.36 -2.96
N GLU A 65 16.10 -5.56 -3.55
CA GLU A 65 17.35 -5.86 -4.23
C GLU A 65 17.33 -5.05 -5.54
N PRO A 66 18.21 -4.05 -5.72
CA PRO A 66 18.25 -3.28 -6.94
C PRO A 66 18.72 -4.20 -8.07
N ASN A 67 17.77 -4.71 -8.84
CA ASN A 67 18.07 -5.48 -10.03
C ASN A 67 18.16 -4.47 -11.19
N ASP A 68 19.39 -4.08 -11.56
CA ASP A 68 19.70 -3.15 -12.66
C ASP A 68 19.02 -3.52 -13.99
N ALA A 69 18.56 -4.77 -14.14
CA ALA A 69 17.78 -5.24 -15.28
C ALA A 69 16.38 -4.59 -15.42
N VAL A 70 15.82 -4.04 -14.34
CA VAL A 70 14.42 -3.56 -14.30
C VAL A 70 14.30 -2.09 -14.74
N ALA A 71 15.34 -1.28 -14.52
CA ALA A 71 15.34 0.16 -14.84
C ALA A 71 15.06 0.45 -16.33
N GLY A 72 15.48 -0.45 -17.24
CA GLY A 72 15.25 -0.33 -18.68
C GLY A 72 14.08 -1.15 -19.24
N LEU A 73 13.22 -1.72 -18.39
CA LEU A 73 12.10 -2.54 -18.86
C LEU A 73 11.00 -1.67 -19.48
N ASP A 74 10.86 -1.76 -20.80
CA ASP A 74 9.71 -1.22 -21.52
C ASP A 74 8.50 -2.15 -21.41
N LEU A 75 7.31 -1.59 -21.62
CA LEU A 75 6.08 -2.36 -21.71
C LEU A 75 6.23 -3.46 -22.80
N PRO A 76 5.80 -4.72 -22.55
CA PRO A 76 5.96 -5.79 -23.52
C PRO A 76 5.40 -5.43 -24.90
N SER A 77 6.12 -5.76 -25.98
CA SER A 77 5.65 -5.45 -27.33
C SER A 77 4.46 -6.32 -27.77
N ASP A 78 4.26 -7.49 -27.15
CA ASP A 78 3.12 -8.36 -27.43
C ASP A 78 1.86 -7.82 -26.74
N GLN A 79 1.07 -7.11 -27.53
CA GLN A 79 -0.18 -6.51 -27.13
C GLN A 79 -1.21 -7.56 -26.65
N SER A 80 -1.25 -8.73 -27.30
CA SER A 80 -2.19 -9.79 -26.95
C SER A 80 -1.87 -10.41 -25.59
N HIS A 81 -0.59 -10.47 -25.25
CA HIS A 81 -0.12 -10.91 -23.93
C HIS A 81 -0.55 -9.94 -22.84
N ILE A 82 -0.32 -8.64 -23.03
CA ILE A 82 -0.74 -7.61 -22.06
C ILE A 82 -2.25 -7.66 -21.82
N ASP A 83 -3.05 -7.70 -22.89
CA ASP A 83 -4.51 -7.71 -22.75
C ASP A 83 -5.00 -8.98 -22.04
N ARG A 84 -4.32 -10.12 -22.23
CA ARG A 84 -4.58 -11.34 -21.47
C ARG A 84 -4.31 -11.15 -19.98
N LEU A 85 -3.15 -10.62 -19.61
CA LEU A 85 -2.80 -10.40 -18.19
C LEU A 85 -3.78 -9.44 -17.51
N VAL A 86 -4.16 -8.36 -18.21
CA VAL A 86 -5.18 -7.41 -17.74
C VAL A 86 -6.52 -8.10 -17.53
N GLU A 87 -6.94 -8.97 -18.44
CA GLU A 87 -8.19 -9.73 -18.26
C GLU A 87 -8.11 -10.69 -17.07
N PHE A 88 -6.97 -11.36 -16.87
CA PHE A 88 -6.76 -12.21 -15.69
C PHE A 88 -6.86 -11.42 -14.38
N TYR A 89 -6.29 -10.21 -14.31
CA TYR A 89 -6.45 -9.33 -13.16
C TYR A 89 -7.93 -9.00 -12.88
N PHE A 90 -8.66 -8.54 -13.91
CA PHE A 90 -10.06 -8.13 -13.75
C PHE A 90 -11.01 -9.30 -13.49
N ALA A 91 -10.67 -10.51 -13.94
CA ALA A 91 -11.47 -11.70 -13.69
C ALA A 91 -11.25 -12.33 -12.30
N HIS A 92 -10.07 -12.16 -11.69
CA HIS A 92 -9.70 -12.87 -10.45
C HIS A 92 -9.46 -11.93 -9.26
N SER A 93 -8.52 -10.99 -9.36
CA SER A 93 -8.18 -10.09 -8.23
C SER A 93 -9.27 -9.03 -8.02
N HIS A 94 -9.72 -8.40 -9.10
CA HIS A 94 -10.71 -7.33 -9.03
C HIS A 94 -12.09 -7.82 -8.54
N THR A 95 -12.45 -9.08 -8.79
CA THR A 95 -13.72 -9.66 -8.35
C THR A 95 -13.77 -9.84 -6.84
N LEU A 96 -12.62 -10.13 -6.21
CA LEU A 96 -12.47 -10.19 -4.76
C LEU A 96 -12.30 -8.79 -4.16
N TYR A 97 -11.44 -7.98 -4.77
CA TYR A 97 -11.00 -6.70 -4.23
C TYR A 97 -10.98 -5.63 -5.34
N PRO A 98 -12.10 -4.92 -5.56
CA PRO A 98 -12.23 -3.93 -6.64
C PRO A 98 -11.48 -2.62 -6.34
N ILE A 99 -10.15 -2.68 -6.37
CA ILE A 99 -9.24 -1.57 -6.06
C ILE A 99 -9.16 -0.58 -7.22
N VAL A 100 -8.89 -1.09 -8.43
CA VAL A 100 -8.69 -0.28 -9.64
C VAL A 100 -9.99 -0.14 -10.43
N HIS A 101 -10.32 1.06 -10.89
CA HIS A 101 -11.49 1.28 -11.74
C HIS A 101 -11.23 0.83 -13.19
N ARG A 102 -11.93 -0.22 -13.64
CA ARG A 102 -11.66 -0.90 -14.91
C ARG A 102 -11.67 0.03 -16.13
N SER A 103 -12.69 0.88 -16.28
CA SER A 103 -12.79 1.73 -17.48
C SER A 103 -11.71 2.80 -17.54
N GLU A 104 -11.34 3.38 -16.40
CA GLU A 104 -10.26 4.37 -16.29
C GLU A 104 -8.91 3.71 -16.59
N PHE A 105 -8.67 2.54 -16.02
CA PHE A 105 -7.45 1.78 -16.29
C PHE A 105 -7.29 1.44 -17.77
N LEU A 106 -8.32 0.90 -18.41
CA LEU A 106 -8.30 0.55 -19.84
C LEU A 106 -8.16 1.79 -20.73
N GLN A 107 -8.67 2.94 -20.31
CA GLN A 107 -8.45 4.20 -21.01
C GLN A 107 -7.00 4.66 -20.88
N SER A 108 -6.43 4.66 -19.68
CA SER A 108 -5.03 5.02 -19.44
C SER A 108 -4.06 4.11 -20.19
N LEU A 109 -4.31 2.80 -20.19
CA LEU A 109 -3.48 1.82 -20.90
C LEU A 109 -3.52 2.03 -22.41
N ARG A 110 -4.71 2.27 -23.00
CA ARG A 110 -4.84 2.61 -24.43
C ARG A 110 -4.14 3.93 -24.76
N HIS A 111 -4.35 4.95 -23.94
CA HIS A 111 -3.75 6.26 -24.16
C HIS A 111 -2.22 6.22 -24.06
N MET A 112 -1.66 5.44 -23.15
CA MET A 112 -0.21 5.20 -23.06
C MET A 112 0.34 4.59 -24.37
N ARG A 113 -0.37 3.61 -24.94
CA ARG A 113 0.05 2.95 -26.19
C ARG A 113 -0.02 3.89 -27.39
N GLU A 114 -1.07 4.71 -27.47
CA GLU A 114 -1.29 5.65 -28.57
C GLU A 114 -0.40 6.89 -28.48
N HIS A 115 -0.13 7.36 -27.26
CA HIS A 115 0.58 8.61 -26.99
C HIS A 115 1.67 8.41 -25.93
N PRO A 116 2.72 7.62 -26.22
CA PRO A 116 3.76 7.26 -25.25
C PRO A 116 4.58 8.45 -24.72
N GLN A 117 4.48 9.61 -25.35
CA GLN A 117 5.19 10.84 -24.95
C GLN A 117 4.32 11.79 -24.11
N ASP A 118 3.03 11.50 -23.88
CA ASP A 118 2.18 12.37 -23.07
C ASP A 118 2.56 12.25 -21.57
N PRO A 119 2.94 13.36 -20.90
CA PRO A 119 3.30 13.35 -19.48
C PRO A 119 2.20 12.82 -18.55
N LYS A 120 0.92 12.93 -18.92
CA LYS A 120 -0.20 12.48 -18.07
C LYS A 120 -0.23 10.96 -17.92
N VAL A 121 0.01 10.23 -19.00
CA VAL A 121 0.04 8.75 -18.99
C VAL A 121 1.35 8.18 -18.49
N ASN A 122 2.41 8.99 -18.50
CA ASN A 122 3.69 8.71 -17.88
C ASN A 122 3.77 9.19 -16.42
N SER A 123 2.64 9.53 -15.79
CA SER A 123 2.64 9.85 -14.36
C SER A 123 3.02 8.62 -13.53
N PRO A 124 3.83 8.76 -12.46
CA PRO A 124 4.22 7.64 -11.60
C PRO A 124 3.05 6.80 -11.09
N LEU A 125 1.93 7.43 -10.70
CA LEU A 125 0.74 6.69 -10.27
C LEU A 125 0.12 5.85 -11.40
N CYS A 126 0.10 6.35 -12.63
CA CYS A 126 -0.40 5.60 -13.79
C CYS A 126 0.50 4.41 -14.11
N LEU A 127 1.82 4.63 -14.13
CA LEU A 127 2.82 3.59 -14.37
C LEU A 127 2.78 2.52 -13.27
N PHE A 128 2.72 2.92 -12.00
CA PHE A 128 2.56 2.02 -10.86
C PHE A 128 1.33 1.12 -11.03
N ARG A 129 0.16 1.70 -11.34
CA ARG A 129 -1.08 0.94 -11.56
C ARG A 129 -0.95 -0.07 -12.68
N ILE A 130 -0.37 0.32 -13.81
CA ILE A 130 -0.21 -0.56 -14.98
C ILE A 130 0.70 -1.73 -14.63
N TRP A 131 1.90 -1.46 -14.10
CA TRP A 131 2.83 -2.53 -13.74
C TRP A 131 2.27 -3.46 -12.65
N MET A 132 1.57 -2.93 -11.64
CA MET A 132 0.91 -3.77 -10.63
C MET A 132 -0.21 -4.65 -11.20
N VAL A 133 -1.02 -4.12 -12.11
CA VAL A 133 -2.07 -4.92 -12.77
C VAL A 133 -1.45 -6.03 -13.62
N LEU A 134 -0.34 -5.77 -14.31
CA LEU A 134 0.38 -6.80 -15.06
C LEU A 134 1.01 -7.84 -14.15
N ALA A 135 1.62 -7.43 -13.05
CA ALA A 135 2.21 -8.33 -12.06
C ALA A 135 1.14 -9.28 -11.48
N ILE A 136 0.06 -8.72 -10.93
CA ILE A 136 -1.04 -9.52 -10.34
C ILE A 136 -1.72 -10.39 -11.41
N GLY A 137 -1.92 -9.85 -12.62
CA GLY A 137 -2.46 -10.58 -13.77
C GLY A 137 -1.58 -11.77 -14.18
N SER A 138 -0.26 -11.59 -14.17
CA SER A 138 0.74 -12.64 -14.45
C SER A 138 0.76 -13.71 -13.35
N THR A 139 0.66 -13.34 -12.06
CA THR A 139 0.47 -14.31 -10.97
C THR A 139 -0.81 -15.14 -11.17
N ALA A 140 -1.94 -14.48 -11.45
CA ALA A 140 -3.21 -15.17 -11.69
C ALA A 140 -3.13 -16.11 -12.90
N TYR A 141 -2.54 -15.66 -14.01
CA TYR A 141 -2.32 -16.48 -15.19
C TYR A 141 -1.41 -17.70 -14.92
N SER A 142 -0.31 -17.49 -14.19
CA SER A 142 0.67 -18.54 -13.86
C SER A 142 0.05 -19.61 -12.96
N SER A 143 -0.79 -19.23 -11.99
CA SER A 143 -1.50 -20.17 -11.13
C SER A 143 -2.46 -21.09 -11.89
N VAL A 144 -3.09 -20.60 -12.97
CA VAL A 144 -4.00 -21.39 -13.81
C VAL A 144 -3.25 -22.22 -14.85
N SER A 145 -2.18 -21.66 -15.43
CA SER A 145 -1.41 -22.30 -16.50
C SER A 145 -0.29 -23.24 -16.00
N LEU A 146 -0.02 -23.24 -14.69
CA LEU A 146 1.13 -23.92 -14.07
C LEU A 146 2.48 -23.50 -14.68
N ALA A 147 2.55 -22.26 -15.17
CA ALA A 147 3.75 -21.63 -15.70
C ALA A 147 4.62 -21.05 -14.58
N GLU A 148 5.87 -20.69 -14.91
CA GLU A 148 6.79 -20.07 -13.98
C GLU A 148 6.39 -18.61 -13.68
N GLU A 149 6.46 -18.21 -12.40
CA GLU A 149 6.06 -16.88 -11.89
C GLU A 149 7.13 -15.78 -12.11
N SER A 150 8.19 -16.06 -12.89
CA SER A 150 9.33 -15.16 -13.05
C SER A 150 8.93 -13.80 -13.65
N GLU A 151 7.98 -13.79 -14.58
CA GLU A 151 7.46 -12.57 -15.20
C GLU A 151 6.72 -11.66 -14.21
N SER A 152 5.88 -12.24 -13.34
CA SER A 152 5.13 -11.49 -12.33
C SER A 152 6.06 -10.67 -11.43
N ARG A 153 7.16 -11.29 -10.98
CA ARG A 153 8.17 -10.63 -10.14
C ARG A 153 8.86 -9.48 -10.84
N VAL A 154 9.16 -9.62 -12.13
CA VAL A 154 9.78 -8.56 -12.93
C VAL A 154 8.85 -7.35 -13.03
N TYR A 155 7.56 -7.56 -13.28
CA TYR A 155 6.58 -6.47 -13.33
C TYR A 155 6.34 -5.82 -11.97
N TYR A 156 6.31 -6.61 -10.91
CA TYR A 156 6.22 -6.08 -9.55
C TYR A 156 7.41 -5.18 -9.21
N ASN A 157 8.64 -5.64 -9.45
CA ASN A 157 9.84 -4.84 -9.24
C ASN A 157 9.82 -3.55 -10.07
N LYS A 158 9.30 -3.61 -11.30
CA LYS A 158 9.15 -2.42 -12.14
C LYS A 158 8.15 -1.42 -11.56
N ALA A 159 7.05 -1.90 -10.98
CA ALA A 159 6.09 -1.03 -10.29
C ALA A 159 6.73 -0.28 -9.12
N LEU A 160 7.62 -0.93 -8.37
CA LEU A 160 8.25 -0.33 -7.19
C LEU A 160 9.12 0.89 -7.50
N GLU A 161 9.65 1.02 -8.71
CA GLU A 161 10.38 2.23 -9.16
C GLU A 161 9.51 3.49 -9.07
N TYR A 162 8.19 3.34 -9.12
CA TYR A 162 7.23 4.43 -9.06
C TYR A 162 6.54 4.56 -7.70
N LEU A 163 6.85 3.69 -6.73
CA LEU A 163 6.09 3.55 -5.49
C LEU A 163 6.06 4.86 -4.69
N GLU A 164 7.22 5.44 -4.40
CA GLU A 164 7.34 6.65 -3.59
C GLU A 164 6.59 7.82 -4.23
N GLN A 165 6.81 8.06 -5.53
CA GLN A 165 6.17 9.17 -6.22
C GLN A 165 4.67 8.91 -6.37
N ALA A 166 4.22 7.67 -6.60
CA ALA A 166 2.80 7.32 -6.67
C ALA A 166 2.07 7.58 -5.34
N MET A 167 2.69 7.30 -4.20
CA MET A 167 2.12 7.60 -2.87
C MET A 167 1.93 9.11 -2.64
N SER A 168 2.75 9.96 -3.28
CA SER A 168 2.66 11.43 -3.12
C SER A 168 1.48 12.09 -3.87
N TYR A 169 0.69 11.34 -4.64
CA TYR A 169 -0.47 11.89 -5.38
C TYR A 169 -1.70 12.19 -4.51
N GLY A 170 -1.62 11.93 -3.20
CA GLY A 170 -2.68 12.19 -2.22
C GLY A 170 -3.19 10.92 -1.54
N GLU A 171 -3.97 11.08 -0.47
CA GLU A 171 -4.33 9.98 0.45
C GLU A 171 -5.08 8.82 -0.23
N MET A 172 -6.02 9.12 -1.13
CA MET A 172 -6.73 8.08 -1.89
C MET A 172 -5.79 7.33 -2.86
N ALA A 173 -4.81 8.02 -3.44
CA ALA A 173 -3.82 7.39 -4.32
C ALA A 173 -2.87 6.51 -3.51
N ALA A 174 -2.39 7.01 -2.36
CA ALA A 174 -1.59 6.23 -1.42
C ALA A 174 -2.33 4.97 -0.95
N LEU A 175 -3.63 5.09 -0.61
CA LEU A 175 -4.44 3.93 -0.23
C LEU A 175 -4.55 2.90 -1.36
N GLU A 176 -4.77 3.35 -2.60
CA GLU A 176 -4.83 2.46 -3.77
C GLU A 176 -3.48 1.76 -4.00
N VAL A 177 -2.38 2.49 -3.89
CA VAL A 177 -1.01 1.97 -4.00
C VAL A 177 -0.75 0.87 -2.96
N ILE A 178 -1.07 1.13 -1.70
CA ILE A 178 -0.92 0.15 -0.61
C ILE A 178 -1.82 -1.06 -0.86
N MET A 179 -3.07 -0.85 -1.28
CA MET A 179 -4.01 -1.94 -1.55
C MET A 179 -3.57 -2.84 -2.71
N LEU A 180 -2.93 -2.28 -3.74
CA LEU A 180 -2.34 -3.07 -4.82
C LEU A 180 -1.15 -3.90 -4.30
N GLN A 181 -0.31 -3.35 -3.42
CA GLN A 181 0.79 -4.10 -2.79
C GLN A 181 0.25 -5.26 -1.95
N VAL A 182 -0.76 -5.01 -1.11
CA VAL A 182 -1.47 -6.04 -0.35
C VAL A 182 -2.00 -7.13 -1.28
N SER A 183 -2.71 -6.74 -2.34
CA SER A 183 -3.28 -7.72 -3.29
C SER A 183 -2.20 -8.56 -3.96
N TYR A 184 -1.02 -8.02 -4.24
CA TYR A 184 0.08 -8.78 -4.81
C TYR A 184 0.68 -9.77 -3.79
N SER A 185 0.96 -9.31 -2.56
CA SER A 185 1.52 -10.14 -1.48
C SER A 185 0.58 -11.25 -0.99
N PHE A 186 -0.73 -11.16 -1.24
CA PHE A 186 -1.66 -12.25 -0.92
C PHE A 186 -1.46 -13.49 -1.79
N PHE A 187 -1.11 -13.30 -3.07
CA PHE A 187 -1.01 -14.39 -4.04
C PHE A 187 0.42 -14.83 -4.33
N ASN A 188 1.40 -14.01 -3.96
CA ASN A 188 2.82 -14.32 -4.07
C ASN A 188 3.38 -14.47 -2.64
N GLN A 189 4.20 -15.48 -2.36
CA GLN A 189 4.97 -15.56 -1.09
C GLN A 189 6.08 -14.50 -1.00
N LEU A 190 6.04 -13.50 -1.90
CA LEU A 190 6.98 -12.42 -2.05
C LEU A 190 6.26 -11.10 -1.88
N GLY A 191 6.81 -10.24 -1.04
CA GLY A 191 6.28 -8.92 -0.77
C GLY A 191 6.39 -8.56 0.71
N PRO A 192 6.13 -7.29 1.06
CA PRO A 192 6.07 -6.83 2.44
C PRO A 192 5.04 -7.63 3.24
N ASN A 193 5.25 -7.70 4.55
CA ASN A 193 4.36 -8.41 5.46
C ASN A 193 2.89 -7.98 5.22
N THR A 194 2.10 -8.87 4.60
CA THR A 194 0.73 -8.58 4.18
C THR A 194 -0.13 -8.12 5.35
N TRP A 195 0.04 -8.74 6.53
CA TRP A 195 -0.67 -8.35 7.74
C TRP A 195 -0.35 -6.91 8.16
N PHE A 196 0.94 -6.51 8.09
CA PHE A 196 1.34 -5.13 8.37
C PHE A 196 0.72 -4.15 7.37
N LEU A 197 0.82 -4.43 6.06
CA LEU A 197 0.28 -3.54 5.02
C LEU A 197 -1.23 -3.39 5.10
N VAL A 198 -1.98 -4.46 5.36
CA VAL A 198 -3.43 -4.40 5.57
C VAL A 198 -3.74 -3.48 6.75
N GLY A 199 -2.99 -3.59 7.85
CA GLY A 199 -3.12 -2.69 8.99
C GLY A 199 -2.83 -1.21 8.65
N VAL A 200 -1.84 -0.93 7.80
CA VAL A 200 -1.55 0.43 7.31
C VAL A 200 -2.72 0.94 6.46
N ALA A 201 -3.21 0.15 5.51
CA ALA A 201 -4.36 0.50 4.67
C ALA A 201 -5.61 0.79 5.52
N ALA A 202 -5.88 -0.03 6.53
CA ALA A 202 -6.99 0.15 7.45
C ALA A 202 -6.90 1.48 8.21
N ARG A 203 -5.74 1.80 8.79
CA ARG A 203 -5.53 3.07 9.49
C ARG A 203 -5.66 4.27 8.56
N LEU A 204 -5.13 4.21 7.35
CA LEU A 204 -5.27 5.27 6.36
C LEU A 204 -6.74 5.47 5.95
N ALA A 205 -7.46 4.39 5.69
CA ALA A 205 -8.89 4.45 5.36
C ALA A 205 -9.76 4.99 6.51
N LEU A 206 -9.42 4.64 7.76
CA LEU A 206 -10.06 5.19 8.95
C LEU A 206 -9.75 6.68 9.12
N GLY A 207 -8.50 7.10 8.95
CA GLY A 207 -8.07 8.50 9.01
C GLY A 207 -8.78 9.37 7.98
N MET A 208 -8.99 8.86 6.77
CA MET A 208 -9.81 9.52 5.73
C MET A 208 -11.33 9.52 6.02
N GLY A 209 -11.78 8.87 7.09
CA GLY A 209 -13.21 8.78 7.43
C GLY A 209 -14.01 7.88 6.50
N LEU A 210 -13.41 6.94 5.75
CA LEU A 210 -14.15 6.10 4.78
C LEU A 210 -15.21 5.21 5.44
N HIS A 211 -15.14 5.02 6.75
CA HIS A 211 -16.10 4.29 7.56
C HIS A 211 -17.33 5.11 7.97
N THR A 212 -17.31 6.44 7.81
CA THR A 212 -18.41 7.32 8.25
C THR A 212 -19.27 7.75 7.07
N SER A 213 -20.59 7.88 7.29
CA SER A 213 -21.52 8.34 6.26
C SER A 213 -21.35 9.83 5.92
N SER A 214 -20.89 10.64 6.88
CA SER A 214 -20.68 12.08 6.71
C SER A 214 -19.63 12.40 5.64
N THR A 215 -18.60 11.55 5.50
CA THR A 215 -17.55 11.67 4.47
C THR A 215 -18.10 11.69 3.04
N TYR A 216 -19.30 11.13 2.83
CA TYR A 216 -19.90 10.98 1.50
C TYR A 216 -20.96 12.03 1.16
N VAL A 217 -21.28 12.94 2.09
CA VAL A 217 -22.30 13.98 1.86
C VAL A 217 -21.85 14.91 0.73
N GLY A 218 -22.67 15.03 -0.32
CA GLY A 218 -22.37 15.88 -1.49
C GLY A 218 -21.38 15.25 -2.49
N MET A 219 -20.93 14.02 -2.26
CA MET A 219 -20.07 13.30 -3.19
C MET A 219 -20.87 12.71 -4.35
N PRO A 220 -20.34 12.71 -5.59
CA PRO A 220 -20.91 11.95 -6.69
C PRO A 220 -21.05 10.47 -6.34
N VAL A 221 -22.19 9.86 -6.71
CA VAL A 221 -22.53 8.47 -6.34
C VAL A 221 -21.47 7.47 -6.78
N ASP A 222 -20.89 7.64 -7.97
CA ASP A 222 -19.84 6.79 -8.50
C ASP A 222 -18.56 6.82 -7.64
N MET A 223 -18.18 8.00 -7.15
CA MET A 223 -17.03 8.18 -6.29
C MET A 223 -17.28 7.62 -4.88
N GLU A 224 -18.46 7.87 -4.32
CA GLU A 224 -18.90 7.30 -3.04
C GLU A 224 -18.82 5.76 -3.08
N GLN A 225 -19.43 5.16 -4.11
CA GLN A 225 -19.46 3.70 -4.24
C GLN A 225 -18.05 3.11 -4.44
N ARG A 226 -17.16 3.83 -5.15
CA ARG A 226 -15.76 3.41 -5.29
C ARG A 226 -15.03 3.40 -3.95
N ARG A 227 -15.13 4.48 -3.17
CA ARG A 227 -14.47 4.58 -1.86
C ARG A 227 -15.01 3.55 -0.86
N LYS A 228 -16.32 3.32 -0.84
CA LYS A 228 -16.93 2.25 -0.03
C LYS A 228 -16.43 0.87 -0.43
N ARG A 229 -16.33 0.57 -1.73
CA ARG A 229 -15.78 -0.70 -2.22
C ARG A 229 -14.34 -0.93 -1.76
N ILE A 230 -13.49 0.11 -1.81
CA ILE A 230 -12.12 0.03 -1.30
C ILE A 230 -12.12 -0.24 0.20
N PHE A 231 -12.91 0.51 0.98
CA PHE A 231 -13.04 0.32 2.43
C PHE A 231 -13.45 -1.12 2.79
N TRP A 232 -14.49 -1.65 2.14
CA TRP A 232 -14.93 -3.02 2.38
C TRP A 232 -13.92 -4.06 1.90
N SER A 233 -13.14 -3.78 0.85
CA SER A 233 -12.04 -4.66 0.43
C SER A 233 -10.97 -4.78 1.53
N ILE A 234 -10.60 -3.65 2.15
CA ILE A 234 -9.66 -3.64 3.29
C ILE A 234 -10.22 -4.48 4.44
N TYR A 235 -11.49 -4.27 4.79
CA TYR A 235 -12.15 -5.04 5.84
C TYR A 235 -12.13 -6.55 5.56
N MET A 236 -12.37 -6.95 4.30
CA MET A 236 -12.34 -8.36 3.90
C MET A 236 -10.93 -8.96 3.92
N MET A 237 -9.88 -8.15 3.68
CA MET A 237 -8.48 -8.59 3.74
C MET A 237 -7.94 -8.71 5.17
N ASP A 238 -8.48 -7.94 6.12
CA ASP A 238 -8.04 -7.94 7.53
C ASP A 238 -8.62 -9.12 8.34
N ARG A 239 -9.75 -9.67 7.89
CA ARG A 239 -10.52 -10.69 8.60
C ARG A 239 -10.08 -12.12 8.29
#